data_AF-A0A6M3XXA2-F1
#
_entry.id   AF-A0A6M3XXA2-F1
#
_cell.length_a   1.000
_cell.length_b   1.000
_cell.length_c   1.000
_cell.angle_alpha   90.00
_cell.angle_beta   90.00
_cell.angle_gamma   90.00
#
_symmetry.space_group_name_H-M   'P 1'
#
loop_
_entity.id
_entity.type
_entity.pdbx_description
1 polymer ?
#
loop_
_entity_poly.entity_id
_entity_poly.type
_entity_poly.pdbx_seq_one_letter_code
_entity_poly.pdbx_strand_id
1 'polypeptide(L)'
;MDIITITNGKILNPNQNPLDIEIEDYSKVSDGYHTISELYDHRITLFIALCRAIQGWKYQSGARNERTDGYAKIVTRSKLHSDGSSYDGWFLLSIEKADGIQISYHIPLNRWDETDFAATLSIAYRWDGHTSKDVLERLKKI
;
A
#
# COMPACT_ATOMS: atom_id res chain seq x y z
N MET A 1 3.62 18.08 16.17
CA MET A 1 2.30 18.73 16.03
C MET A 1 1.97 18.65 14.56
N ASP A 2 0.84 18.01 14.27
CA ASP A 2 0.37 17.78 12.90
C ASP A 2 -0.75 18.78 12.60
N ILE A 3 -0.98 19.07 11.32
CA ILE A 3 -2.02 19.98 10.88
C ILE A 3 -3.03 19.18 10.05
N ILE A 4 -4.30 19.25 10.45
CA ILE A 4 -5.40 18.81 9.58
C ILE A 4 -5.95 20.03 8.85
N THR A 5 -5.93 19.99 7.53
CA THR A 5 -6.62 20.97 6.68
C THR A 5 -7.94 20.39 6.19
N ILE A 6 -9.06 21.02 6.58
CA ILE A 6 -10.40 20.63 6.12
C ILE A 6 -10.75 21.44 4.86
N THR A 7 -10.63 20.82 3.69
CA THR A 7 -10.74 21.50 2.38
C THR A 7 -12.18 21.70 1.89
N ASN A 8 -13.18 21.23 2.64
CA ASN A 8 -14.61 21.39 2.31
C ASN A 8 -15.50 21.42 3.57
N GLY A 9 -15.00 22.04 4.63
CA GLY A 9 -15.73 22.20 5.89
C GLY A 9 -16.61 23.45 5.85
N LYS A 10 -17.85 23.34 6.32
CA LYS A 10 -18.61 24.54 6.68
C LYS A 10 -18.27 24.90 8.11
N ILE A 11 -17.56 26.00 8.30
CA ILE A 11 -17.28 26.50 9.63
C ILE A 11 -18.53 27.21 10.10
N LEU A 12 -19.08 26.75 11.22
CA LEU A 12 -20.26 27.37 11.82
C LEU A 12 -19.96 28.80 12.31
N ASN A 13 -18.68 29.19 12.40
CA ASN A 13 -18.16 30.54 12.66
C ASN A 13 -17.25 31.03 11.52
N PRO A 14 -17.55 32.15 10.83
CA PRO A 14 -17.16 32.37 9.43
C PRO A 14 -15.75 32.92 9.15
N ASN A 15 -14.86 33.10 10.12
CA ASN A 15 -13.68 33.95 9.93
C ASN A 15 -12.40 33.27 9.39
N GLN A 16 -12.38 31.97 9.05
CA GLN A 16 -11.16 31.31 8.54
C GLN A 16 -11.43 30.09 7.65
N ASN A 17 -11.52 30.22 6.32
CA ASN A 17 -11.58 29.04 5.44
C ASN A 17 -10.34 28.99 4.53
N PRO A 18 -9.57 27.88 4.46
CA PRO A 18 -9.71 26.61 5.17
C PRO A 18 -9.54 26.72 6.69
N LEU A 19 -10.17 25.79 7.43
CA LEU A 19 -9.93 25.62 8.86
C LEU A 19 -8.74 24.67 9.03
N ASP A 20 -7.63 25.23 9.51
CA ASP A 20 -6.48 24.45 9.97
C ASP A 20 -6.59 24.23 11.47
N ILE A 21 -6.54 22.96 11.88
CA ILE A 21 -6.57 22.55 13.29
C ILE A 21 -5.22 21.94 13.62
N GLU A 22 -4.53 22.56 14.57
CA GLU A 22 -3.32 21.98 15.17
C GLU A 22 -3.72 20.85 16.12
N ILE A 23 -3.05 19.72 15.98
CA ILE A 23 -3.28 18.53 16.80
C ILE A 23 -1.97 17.96 17.32
N GLU A 24 -2.03 17.34 18.48
CA GLU A 24 -0.87 16.69 19.09
C GLU A 24 -0.40 15.47 18.29
N ASP A 25 -1.36 14.67 17.80
CA ASP A 25 -1.12 13.36 17.22
C ASP A 25 -2.16 13.01 16.14
N TYR A 26 -1.74 13.04 14.88
CA TYR A 26 -2.57 12.70 13.72
C TYR A 26 -3.16 11.29 13.78
N SER A 27 -2.46 10.35 14.44
CA SER A 27 -2.90 8.96 14.51
C SER A 27 -4.23 8.78 15.27
N LYS A 28 -4.56 9.72 16.16
CA LYS A 28 -5.76 9.71 17.02
C LYS A 28 -6.96 10.43 16.43
N VAL A 29 -6.78 11.13 15.32
CA VAL A 29 -7.87 11.83 14.63
C VAL A 29 -8.91 10.79 14.20
N SER A 30 -10.18 11.03 14.49
CA SER A 30 -11.26 10.08 14.21
C SER A 30 -12.36 10.67 13.35
N ASP A 31 -12.96 9.81 12.51
CA ASP A 31 -14.18 10.09 11.77
C ASP A 31 -15.47 9.74 12.55
N GLY A 32 -15.34 9.31 13.81
CA GLY A 32 -16.43 8.84 14.67
C GLY A 32 -16.62 7.32 14.69
N TYR A 33 -15.98 6.59 13.77
CA TYR A 33 -15.99 5.12 13.71
C TYR A 33 -14.58 4.53 13.87
N HIS A 34 -13.59 5.15 13.23
CA HIS A 34 -12.20 4.77 13.29
C HIS A 34 -11.32 5.98 13.49
N THR A 35 -10.17 5.77 14.11
CA THR A 35 -9.03 6.68 14.04
C THR A 35 -8.29 6.52 12.72
N ILE A 36 -7.51 7.52 12.34
CA ILE A 36 -6.60 7.42 11.20
C ILE A 36 -5.67 6.21 11.37
N SER A 37 -5.13 5.99 12.56
CA SER A 37 -4.25 4.84 12.82
C SER A 37 -4.94 3.50 12.52
N GLU A 38 -6.19 3.33 12.95
CA GLU A 38 -6.99 2.13 12.70
C GLU A 38 -7.28 1.98 11.20
N LEU A 39 -7.65 3.05 10.49
CA LEU A 39 -7.86 3.00 9.04
C LEU A 39 -6.60 2.61 8.27
N TYR A 40 -5.43 3.11 8.69
CA TYR A 40 -4.15 2.72 8.09
C TYR A 40 -3.83 1.25 8.38
N ASP A 41 -4.07 0.75 9.58
CA ASP A 41 -3.84 -0.67 9.90
C ASP A 41 -4.82 -1.59 9.14
N HIS A 42 -6.10 -1.22 9.05
CA HIS A 42 -7.08 -1.92 8.21
C HIS A 42 -6.63 -1.97 6.75
N ARG A 43 -6.20 -0.85 6.18
CA ARG A 43 -5.68 -0.77 4.80
C ARG A 43 -4.50 -1.71 4.59
N ILE A 44 -3.52 -1.71 5.49
CA ILE A 44 -2.32 -2.56 5.39
C ILE A 44 -2.72 -4.03 5.50
N THR A 45 -3.58 -4.37 6.47
CA THR A 45 -4.06 -5.73 6.69
C THR A 45 -4.85 -6.26 5.49
N LEU A 46 -5.77 -5.46 4.94
CA LEU A 46 -6.53 -5.81 3.74
C LEU A 46 -5.61 -6.01 2.53
N PHE A 47 -4.61 -5.15 2.35
CA PHE A 47 -3.67 -5.29 1.24
C PHE A 47 -2.81 -6.56 1.35
N ILE A 48 -2.31 -6.88 2.55
CA ILE A 48 -1.59 -8.14 2.80
C ILE A 48 -2.49 -9.35 2.54
N ALA A 49 -3.75 -9.32 3.01
CA ALA A 49 -4.72 -10.39 2.79
C ALA A 49 -5.01 -10.59 1.30
N LEU A 50 -5.21 -9.50 0.54
CA LEU A 50 -5.39 -9.54 -0.90
C LEU A 50 -4.16 -10.13 -1.61
N CYS A 51 -2.96 -9.66 -1.27
CA CYS A 51 -1.71 -10.20 -1.82
C CYS A 51 -1.58 -11.70 -1.57
N ARG A 52 -1.93 -12.16 -0.36
CA ARG A 52 -1.91 -13.58 0.00
C ARG A 52 -2.90 -14.39 -0.84
N ALA A 53 -4.13 -13.89 -1.00
CA ALA A 53 -5.16 -14.52 -1.82
C ALA A 53 -4.71 -14.64 -3.29
N ILE A 54 -4.22 -13.55 -3.87
CA ILE A 54 -3.71 -13.49 -5.25
C ILE A 54 -2.56 -14.49 -5.47
N GLN A 55 -1.60 -14.53 -4.54
CA GLN A 55 -0.47 -15.46 -4.61
C GLN A 55 -0.93 -16.92 -4.47
N GLY A 56 -1.93 -17.18 -3.62
CA GLY A 56 -2.54 -18.50 -3.42
C GLY A 56 -3.36 -19.00 -4.60
N TRP A 57 -4.20 -18.15 -5.22
CA TRP A 57 -5.04 -18.51 -6.36
C TRP A 57 -4.23 -18.99 -7.56
N LYS A 58 -3.11 -18.32 -7.86
CA LYS A 58 -2.23 -18.72 -8.97
C LYS A 58 -1.38 -19.96 -8.66
N TYR A 59 -1.21 -20.32 -7.37
CA TYR A 59 -0.56 -21.57 -6.97
C TYR A 59 -1.50 -22.78 -7.14
N GLN A 60 -2.79 -22.60 -6.81
CA GLN A 60 -3.80 -23.68 -6.88
C GLN A 60 -4.34 -23.95 -8.29
N SER A 61 -4.37 -22.96 -9.17
CA SER A 61 -4.94 -23.12 -10.52
C SER A 61 -4.08 -23.97 -11.47
N GLY A 62 -2.92 -24.47 -11.03
CA GLY A 62 -2.04 -25.28 -11.86
C GLY A 62 -1.63 -24.58 -13.17
N ALA A 63 -1.74 -23.24 -13.20
CA ALA A 63 -1.36 -22.41 -14.34
C ALA A 63 0.15 -22.57 -14.57
N ARG A 64 0.48 -23.60 -15.34
CA ARG A 64 1.78 -23.81 -15.97
C ARG A 64 2.02 -22.59 -16.85
N ASN A 65 2.61 -21.54 -16.29
CA ASN A 65 3.39 -20.67 -17.15
C ASN A 65 4.53 -21.54 -17.68
N GLU A 66 4.61 -21.66 -19.00
CA GLU A 66 5.70 -22.28 -19.77
C GLU A 66 7.01 -21.48 -19.62
N ARG A 67 7.34 -21.08 -18.39
CA ARG A 67 8.63 -20.51 -18.02
C ARG A 67 9.30 -21.53 -17.11
N THR A 68 10.49 -21.94 -17.51
CA THR A 68 11.27 -23.04 -16.95
C THR A 68 11.85 -22.76 -15.55
N ASP A 69 11.34 -21.77 -14.83
CA ASP A 69 11.83 -21.33 -13.51
C ASP A 69 10.88 -21.61 -12.33
N GLY A 70 9.75 -22.29 -12.56
CA GLY A 70 8.81 -22.61 -11.48
C GLY A 70 7.94 -21.42 -11.09
N TYR A 71 6.80 -21.70 -10.43
CA TYR A 71 5.73 -20.75 -10.11
C TYR A 71 6.18 -19.29 -9.93
N ALA A 72 6.02 -18.46 -10.97
CA ALA A 72 6.42 -17.06 -10.91
C ALA A 72 5.55 -16.33 -9.89
N LYS A 73 6.09 -16.09 -8.69
CA LYS A 73 5.44 -15.24 -7.69
C LYS A 73 5.19 -13.87 -8.30
N ILE A 74 3.90 -13.50 -8.38
CA ILE A 74 3.47 -12.20 -8.89
C ILE A 74 3.43 -11.14 -7.81
N VAL A 75 3.35 -11.56 -6.54
CA VAL A 75 3.55 -10.67 -5.41
C VAL A 75 5.03 -10.66 -5.05
N THR A 76 5.58 -9.47 -4.91
CA THR A 76 6.99 -9.26 -4.55
C THR A 76 7.12 -8.32 -3.37
N ARG A 77 8.22 -8.47 -2.63
CA ARG A 77 8.59 -7.59 -1.53
C ARG A 77 10.05 -7.16 -1.64
N SER A 78 10.34 -5.92 -1.30
CA SER A 78 11.71 -5.36 -1.31
C SER A 78 11.85 -4.27 -0.27
N LYS A 79 13.02 -4.19 0.39
CA LYS A 79 13.37 -3.07 1.27
C LYS A 79 13.93 -1.87 0.50
N LEU A 80 14.44 -2.10 -0.71
CA LEU A 80 15.00 -1.06 -1.57
C LEU A 80 14.05 -0.75 -2.74
N HIS A 81 13.92 0.52 -3.06
CA HIS A 81 13.31 1.01 -4.29
C HIS A 81 14.22 0.74 -5.48
N SER A 82 13.70 0.89 -6.71
CA SER A 82 14.45 0.62 -7.95
C SER A 82 15.69 1.50 -8.15
N ASP A 83 15.75 2.65 -7.48
CA ASP A 83 16.89 3.57 -7.48
C ASP A 83 17.89 3.32 -6.33
N GLY A 84 17.64 2.28 -5.52
CA GLY A 84 18.44 1.94 -4.34
C GLY A 84 18.09 2.72 -3.08
N SER A 85 17.15 3.67 -3.14
CA SER A 85 16.65 4.36 -1.95
C SER A 85 15.76 3.45 -1.09
N SER A 86 15.47 3.87 0.14
CA SER A 86 14.55 3.17 1.05
C SER A 86 13.91 4.16 2.02
N TYR A 87 12.80 3.74 2.64
CA TYR A 87 12.19 4.48 3.74
C TYR A 87 12.40 3.69 5.03
N ASP A 88 13.01 4.34 6.03
CA ASP A 88 13.32 3.71 7.31
C ASP A 88 12.05 3.20 8.00
N GLY A 89 12.09 1.95 8.46
CA GLY A 89 10.92 1.28 9.04
C GLY A 89 9.87 0.78 8.03
N TRP A 90 10.12 0.84 6.72
CA TRP A 90 9.16 0.38 5.69
C TRP A 90 9.78 -0.56 4.66
N PHE A 91 8.94 -1.33 3.98
CA PHE A 91 9.30 -2.09 2.79
C PHE A 91 8.18 -1.99 1.74
N LEU A 92 8.51 -2.20 0.47
CA LEU A 92 7.53 -2.28 -0.61
C LEU A 92 6.96 -3.70 -0.69
N LEU A 93 5.63 -3.81 -0.74
CA LEU A 93 4.89 -4.99 -1.16
C LEU A 93 4.11 -4.64 -2.44
N SER A 94 4.28 -5.44 -3.49
CA SER A 94 3.76 -5.12 -4.83
C SER A 94 3.08 -6.32 -5.49
N ILE A 95 1.99 -6.05 -6.22
CA ILE A 95 1.30 -6.96 -7.12
C ILE A 95 1.62 -6.56 -8.56
N GLU A 96 1.91 -7.57 -9.41
CA GLU A 96 2.31 -7.41 -10.81
C GLU A 96 3.63 -6.64 -10.97
N LYS A 97 4.28 -6.84 -12.13
CA LYS A 97 5.67 -6.37 -12.37
C LYS A 97 5.76 -5.36 -13.51
N ALA A 98 4.80 -5.38 -14.44
CA ALA A 98 4.82 -4.57 -15.63
C ALA A 98 4.23 -3.17 -15.39
N ASP A 99 4.87 -2.16 -15.97
CA ASP A 99 4.38 -0.79 -15.99
C ASP A 99 2.93 -0.73 -16.49
N GLY A 100 2.13 0.15 -15.89
CA GLY A 100 0.71 0.32 -16.21
C GLY A 100 -0.23 -0.57 -15.40
N ILE A 101 0.27 -1.63 -14.77
CA ILE A 101 -0.53 -2.57 -13.96
C ILE A 101 -0.02 -2.79 -12.53
N GLN A 102 1.14 -2.24 -12.16
CA GLN A 102 1.70 -2.39 -10.82
C GLN A 102 0.76 -1.85 -9.74
N ILE A 103 0.62 -2.56 -8.63
CA ILE A 103 0.03 -2.01 -7.41
C ILE A 103 1.05 -2.18 -6.30
N SER A 104 1.52 -1.09 -5.70
CA SER A 104 2.51 -1.14 -4.64
C SER A 104 2.13 -0.30 -3.44
N TYR A 105 2.41 -0.81 -2.25
CA TYR A 105 2.24 -0.11 -0.98
C TYR A 105 3.52 -0.24 -0.16
N HIS A 106 3.89 0.83 0.53
CA HIS A 106 4.82 0.75 1.65
C HIS A 106 4.11 0.12 2.85
N ILE A 107 4.71 -0.92 3.40
CA ILE A 107 4.23 -1.69 4.54
C ILE A 107 5.24 -1.54 5.68
N PRO A 108 4.79 -1.38 6.94
CA PRO A 108 5.69 -1.30 8.08
C PRO A 108 6.57 -2.55 8.18
N LEU A 109 7.86 -2.36 8.44
CA LEU A 109 8.86 -3.43 8.49
C LEU A 109 8.54 -4.50 9.54
N ASN A 110 7.87 -4.12 10.64
CA ASN A 110 7.43 -5.08 11.66
C ASN A 110 6.38 -6.09 11.16
N ARG A 111 5.78 -5.88 9.97
CA ARG A 111 4.85 -6.81 9.31
C ARG A 111 5.51 -7.65 8.22
N TRP A 112 6.83 -7.59 8.07
CA TRP A 112 7.57 -8.32 7.04
C TRP A 112 7.26 -9.81 7.03
N ASP A 113 7.26 -10.44 8.20
CA ASP A 113 7.09 -11.90 8.33
C ASP A 113 5.69 -12.38 7.89
N GLU A 114 4.68 -11.51 7.92
CA GLU A 114 3.34 -11.83 7.43
C GLU A 114 3.27 -11.99 5.91
N THR A 115 4.33 -11.59 5.20
CA THR A 115 4.42 -11.58 3.73
C THR A 115 5.38 -12.62 3.17
N ASP A 116 5.69 -13.68 3.93
CA ASP A 116 6.56 -14.81 3.53
C ASP A 116 6.12 -15.49 2.21
N PHE A 117 4.84 -15.41 1.88
CA PHE A 117 4.28 -15.88 0.62
C PHE A 117 4.82 -15.11 -0.60
N ALA A 118 5.28 -13.87 -0.46
CA ALA A 118 5.79 -13.05 -1.56
C ALA A 118 7.21 -13.46 -2.01
N ALA A 119 7.62 -13.07 -3.23
CA ALA A 119 9.01 -13.18 -3.67
C ALA A 119 9.84 -12.03 -3.08
N THR A 120 10.95 -12.34 -2.41
CA THR A 120 11.85 -11.33 -1.88
C THR A 120 12.83 -10.90 -2.96
N LEU A 121 12.87 -9.62 -3.28
CA LEU A 121 13.81 -9.02 -4.22
C LEU A 121 14.91 -8.29 -3.45
N SER A 122 16.12 -8.27 -4.01
CA SER A 122 17.19 -7.39 -3.53
C SER A 122 16.89 -5.92 -3.81
N ILE A 123 16.15 -5.63 -4.90
CA ILE A 123 15.72 -4.30 -5.32
C ILE A 123 14.33 -4.39 -5.96
N ALA A 124 13.47 -3.41 -5.72
CA ALA A 124 12.14 -3.37 -6.31
C ALA A 124 12.19 -3.16 -7.83
N TYR A 125 11.13 -3.59 -8.52
CA TYR A 125 10.91 -3.18 -9.92
C TYR A 125 10.77 -1.66 -10.02
N ARG A 126 11.08 -1.11 -11.20
CA ARG A 126 10.95 0.32 -11.47
C ARG A 126 9.51 0.77 -11.24
N TRP A 127 9.35 1.86 -10.47
CA TRP A 127 8.05 2.51 -10.28
C TRP A 127 7.60 3.17 -11.59
N ASP A 128 6.36 2.89 -12.00
CA ASP A 128 5.77 3.40 -13.24
C ASP A 128 5.13 4.79 -13.11
N GLY A 129 5.29 5.46 -11.95
CA GLY A 129 4.72 6.78 -11.71
C GLY A 129 3.25 6.79 -11.29
N HIS A 130 2.66 5.64 -10.93
CA HIS A 130 1.25 5.54 -10.58
C HIS A 130 0.86 6.37 -9.35
N THR A 131 -0.32 6.98 -9.41
CA THR A 131 -0.96 7.71 -8.32
C THR A 131 -1.88 6.81 -7.49
N SER A 132 -2.37 7.30 -6.36
CA SER A 132 -3.41 6.62 -5.57
C SER A 132 -4.67 6.32 -6.39
N LYS A 133 -5.01 7.19 -7.36
CA LYS A 133 -6.16 6.97 -8.26
C LYS A 133 -5.90 5.79 -9.19
N ASP A 134 -4.70 5.71 -9.78
CA ASP A 134 -4.34 4.58 -10.65
C ASP A 134 -4.36 3.26 -9.90
N VAL A 135 -3.87 3.25 -8.65
CA VAL A 135 -3.94 2.07 -7.78
C VAL A 135 -5.38 1.62 -7.54
N LEU A 136 -6.29 2.54 -7.23
CA LEU A 136 -7.71 2.21 -7.05
C LEU A 136 -8.33 1.64 -8.34
N GLU A 137 -8.03 2.22 -9.50
CA GLU A 137 -8.52 1.72 -10.79
C GLU A 137 -7.95 0.35 -11.17
N ARG A 138 -6.72 0.05 -10.74
CA ARG A 138 -6.09 -1.28 -10.91
C ARG A 138 -6.70 -2.30 -9.96
N LEU A 139 -6.90 -1.94 -8.68
CA LEU A 139 -7.52 -2.81 -7.68
C LEU A 139 -8.94 -3.24 -8.07
N LYS A 140 -9.73 -2.37 -8.69
CA LYS A 140 -11.08 -2.69 -9.20
C LYS A 140 -11.11 -3.76 -10.31
N LYS A 141 -9.96 -4.11 -10.90
CA LYS A 141 -9.83 -5.06 -12.01
C LYS A 141 -9.26 -6.42 -11.59
N ILE A 142 -8.91 -6.58 -10.31
CA ILE A 142 -8.47 -7.85 -9.71
C ILE A 142 -9.71 -8.69 -9.40
#